data_AF-A0A1I2XY40-F1
#
_entry.id   AF-A0A1I2XY40-F1
#
_cell.length_a   1.000
_cell.length_b   1.000
_cell.length_c   1.000
_cell.angle_alpha   90.00
_cell.angle_beta   90.00
_cell.angle_gamma   90.00
#
_symmetry.space_group_name_H-M   'P 1'
#
loop_
_entity.id
_entity.type
_entity.pdbx_description
1 polymer ?
#
loop_
_entity_poly.entity_id
_entity_poly.type
_entity_poly.pdbx_seq_one_letter_code
_entity_poly.pdbx_strand_id
1 'polypeptide(L)'
;MPHWPRGEEDASARPTERPRVVQIAVYLMYLGAALSAVSAVAVFGSRDRLANDAREMLRGQKQPLTPDKIDATVNTSLTLFVVFGALAVALWILMAVMNGKGKPWARTVATVLAVANVFNFVATGMSIVGLALLATGTVAAVLLWLPAARPWFATTRRLRV
;
A
#
# COMPACT_ATOMS: atom_id res chain seq x y z
N MET A 1 -47.48 -21.33 -30.37
CA MET A 1 -46.86 -20.56 -29.28
C MET A 1 -45.67 -19.80 -29.86
N PRO A 2 -45.57 -18.47 -29.72
CA PRO A 2 -44.40 -17.74 -30.20
C PRO A 2 -43.16 -18.21 -29.45
N HIS A 3 -42.12 -18.60 -30.19
CA HIS A 3 -40.81 -18.95 -29.67
C HIS A 3 -39.99 -17.66 -29.57
N TRP A 4 -39.70 -17.20 -28.36
CA TRP A 4 -38.79 -16.07 -28.18
C TRP A 4 -37.35 -16.56 -28.37
N PRO A 5 -36.50 -15.88 -29.18
CA PRO A 5 -35.10 -16.23 -29.28
C PRO A 5 -34.42 -15.95 -27.93
N ARG A 6 -34.07 -17.00 -27.19
CA ARG A 6 -33.21 -16.95 -25.98
C ARG A 6 -31.73 -16.78 -26.36
N GLY A 7 -31.45 -15.89 -27.30
CA GLY A 7 -30.14 -15.81 -27.96
C GLY A 7 -29.18 -14.76 -27.39
N GLU A 8 -29.68 -13.73 -26.70
CA GLU A 8 -28.87 -12.51 -26.45
C GLU A 8 -28.78 -12.06 -24.99
N GLU A 9 -29.58 -12.62 -24.06
CA GLU A 9 -29.58 -12.13 -22.67
C GLU A 9 -28.45 -12.71 -21.79
N ASP A 10 -27.76 -13.77 -22.22
CA ASP A 10 -26.71 -14.43 -21.40
C ASP A 10 -25.27 -14.12 -21.83
N ALA A 11 -25.07 -13.27 -22.83
CA ALA A 11 -23.77 -12.63 -23.01
C ALA A 11 -23.66 -11.48 -21.99
N SER A 12 -23.56 -11.83 -20.70
CA SER A 12 -23.06 -10.90 -19.69
C SER A 12 -21.67 -10.45 -20.15
N ALA A 13 -21.64 -9.33 -20.86
CA ALA A 13 -20.44 -8.73 -21.36
C ALA A 13 -19.58 -8.48 -20.14
N ARG A 14 -18.58 -9.35 -19.93
CA ARG A 14 -17.49 -9.07 -18.99
C ARG A 14 -17.06 -7.66 -19.37
N PRO A 15 -17.01 -6.69 -18.44
CA PRO A 15 -16.33 -5.46 -18.74
C PRO A 15 -14.91 -5.87 -19.13
N THR A 16 -14.62 -5.93 -20.43
CA THR A 16 -13.29 -6.30 -20.95
C THR A 16 -12.31 -5.18 -20.65
N GLU A 17 -12.86 -3.98 -20.44
CA GLU A 17 -12.14 -2.77 -20.08
C GLU A 17 -12.31 -2.45 -18.59
N ARG A 18 -11.18 -2.24 -17.91
CA ARG A 18 -11.13 -1.86 -16.49
C ARG A 18 -11.83 -0.51 -16.30
N PRO A 19 -12.76 -0.34 -15.35
CA PRO A 19 -13.35 0.96 -15.07
C PRO A 19 -12.29 2.01 -14.72
N ARG A 20 -12.44 3.23 -15.23
CA ARG A 20 -11.46 4.33 -15.05
C ARG A 20 -11.11 4.59 -13.58
N VAL A 21 -12.08 4.46 -12.68
CA VAL A 21 -11.90 4.58 -11.22
C VAL A 21 -10.92 3.53 -10.67
N VAL A 22 -11.01 2.30 -11.17
CA VAL A 22 -10.08 1.21 -10.80
C VAL A 22 -8.70 1.45 -11.39
N GLN A 23 -8.62 1.97 -12.62
CA GLN A 23 -7.34 2.34 -13.24
C GLN A 23 -6.62 3.42 -12.42
N ILE A 24 -7.32 4.48 -12.02
CA ILE A 24 -6.77 5.56 -11.18
C ILE A 24 -6.30 4.99 -9.83
N ALA A 25 -7.08 4.13 -9.19
CA ALA A 25 -6.67 3.48 -7.93
C ALA A 25 -5.38 2.65 -8.11
N VAL A 26 -5.24 1.92 -9.21
CA VAL A 26 -4.04 1.15 -9.53
C VAL A 26 -2.83 2.06 -9.78
N TYR A 27 -3.00 3.19 -10.48
CA TYR A 27 -1.93 4.15 -10.67
C TYR A 27 -1.49 4.81 -9.37
N LEU A 28 -2.43 5.14 -8.48
CA LEU A 28 -2.10 5.60 -7.13
C LEU A 28 -1.32 4.55 -6.34
N MET A 29 -1.65 3.26 -6.49
CA MET A 29 -0.89 2.19 -5.84
C MET A 29 0.55 2.10 -6.37
N TYR A 30 0.76 2.27 -7.68
CA TYR A 30 2.11 2.36 -8.24
C TYR A 30 2.86 3.62 -7.79
N LEU A 31 2.17 4.75 -7.68
CA LEU A 31 2.74 5.97 -7.13
C LEU A 31 3.18 5.78 -5.67
N GLY A 32 2.34 5.12 -4.86
CA GLY A 32 2.66 4.71 -3.49
C GLY A 32 3.89 3.82 -3.43
N ALA A 33 4.00 2.84 -4.33
CA ALA A 33 5.18 1.98 -4.45
C ALA A 33 6.45 2.79 -4.75
N ALA A 34 6.39 3.72 -5.72
CA ALA A 34 7.53 4.57 -6.08
C ALA A 34 7.95 5.46 -4.91
N LEU A 35 6.99 6.10 -4.23
CA LEU A 35 7.24 6.92 -3.03
C LEU A 35 7.89 6.12 -1.91
N SER A 36 7.39 4.91 -1.64
CA SER A 36 7.99 4.01 -0.64
C SER A 36 9.41 3.59 -1.01
N ALA A 37 9.68 3.30 -2.28
CA ALA A 37 11.02 2.96 -2.75
C ALA A 37 12.01 4.12 -2.58
N VAL A 38 11.61 5.33 -3.00
CA VAL A 38 12.44 6.54 -2.83
C VAL A 38 12.71 6.80 -1.35
N SER A 39 11.70 6.66 -0.49
CA SER A 39 11.84 6.85 0.96
C SER A 39 12.82 5.83 1.57
N ALA A 40 12.74 4.57 1.14
CA ALA A 40 13.64 3.51 1.60
C ALA A 40 15.09 3.77 1.18
N VAL A 41 15.35 4.41 0.04
CA VAL A 41 16.70 4.78 -0.40
C VAL A 41 17.19 6.06 0.28
N ALA A 42 16.30 7.04 0.51
CA ALA A 42 16.65 8.31 1.14
C ALA A 42 17.18 8.16 2.58
N VAL A 43 16.85 7.05 3.25
CA VAL A 43 17.30 6.76 4.62
C VAL A 43 18.83 6.70 4.73
N PHE A 44 19.53 6.23 3.68
CA PHE A 44 20.99 6.12 3.68
C PHE A 44 21.68 7.49 3.74
N GLY A 45 21.07 8.53 3.16
CA GLY A 45 21.54 9.91 3.26
C GLY A 45 21.29 10.55 4.63
N SER A 46 20.57 9.88 5.53
CA SER A 46 20.18 10.39 6.85
C SER A 46 20.92 9.72 8.00
N ARG A 47 22.10 9.11 7.75
CA ARG A 47 22.85 8.32 8.75
C ARG A 47 23.17 9.12 10.03
N ASP A 48 23.49 10.41 9.91
CA ASP A 48 23.77 11.25 11.08
C ASP A 48 22.54 11.46 11.96
N ARG A 49 21.36 11.59 11.36
CA ARG A 49 20.09 11.68 12.11
C ARG A 49 19.82 10.36 12.83
N LEU A 50 19.98 9.23 12.15
CA LEU A 50 19.85 7.91 12.76
C LEU A 50 20.83 7.69 13.91
N ALA A 51 22.05 8.21 13.81
CA ALA A 51 23.03 8.14 14.90
C ALA A 51 22.58 8.96 16.13
N ASN A 52 21.95 10.12 15.92
CA ASN A 52 21.36 10.90 17.00
C ASN A 52 20.16 10.17 17.64
N ASP A 53 19.26 9.64 16.83
CA ASP A 53 18.10 8.87 17.29
C ASP A 53 18.54 7.61 18.06
N ALA A 54 19.58 6.93 17.58
CA ALA A 54 20.17 5.78 18.26
C ALA A 54 20.75 6.16 19.64
N ARG A 55 21.44 7.31 19.75
CA ARG A 55 21.92 7.81 21.06
C ARG A 55 20.77 8.10 22.01
N GLU A 56 19.70 8.71 21.53
CA GLU A 56 18.53 9.02 22.35
C GLU A 56 17.81 7.75 22.81
N MET A 57 17.63 6.78 21.92
CA MET A 57 17.04 5.48 22.24
C MET A 57 17.88 4.71 23.28
N LEU A 58 19.21 4.66 23.11
CA LEU A 58 20.10 4.00 24.06
C LEU A 58 20.09 4.69 25.43
N ARG A 59 20.03 6.04 25.46
CA ARG A 59 19.83 6.80 26.72
C ARG A 59 18.53 6.43 27.41
N GLY A 60 17.41 6.38 26.67
CA GLY A 60 16.10 6.00 27.20
C GLY A 60 16.09 4.57 27.76
N GLN A 61 16.87 3.66 27.16
CA GLN A 61 17.04 2.29 27.62
C GLN A 61 18.12 2.10 28.70
N LYS A 62 18.75 3.19 29.18
CA LYS A 62 19.90 3.17 30.12
C LYS A 62 21.05 2.27 29.66
N GLN A 63 21.25 2.19 28.34
CA GLN A 63 22.32 1.43 27.71
C GLN A 63 23.59 2.28 27.56
N PRO A 64 24.79 1.66 27.53
CA PRO A 64 26.04 2.39 27.30
C PRO A 64 26.07 3.10 25.95
N LEU A 65 26.59 4.33 25.94
CA LEU A 65 26.76 5.14 24.73
C LEU A 65 28.15 4.96 24.12
N THR A 66 28.52 3.72 23.82
CA THR A 66 29.78 3.42 23.14
C THR A 66 29.62 3.55 21.62
N PRO A 67 30.68 3.92 20.87
CA PRO A 67 30.64 4.01 19.40
C PRO A 67 30.11 2.72 18.76
N ASP A 68 30.63 1.56 19.17
CA ASP A 68 30.23 0.26 18.65
C ASP A 68 28.73 -0.02 18.83
N LYS A 69 28.16 0.37 19.99
CA LYS A 69 26.75 0.14 20.27
C LYS A 69 25.85 1.06 19.45
N ILE A 70 26.27 2.31 19.25
CA ILE A 70 25.57 3.27 18.40
C ILE A 70 25.59 2.77 16.95
N ASP A 71 26.76 2.39 16.42
CA ASP A 71 26.88 1.88 15.05
C ASP A 71 26.09 0.59 14.83
N ALA A 72 26.12 -0.34 15.79
CA ALA A 72 25.29 -1.55 15.73
C ALA A 72 23.79 -1.22 15.69
N THR A 73 23.36 -0.23 16.47
CA THR A 73 21.98 0.23 16.50
C THR A 73 21.59 0.87 15.17
N VAL A 74 22.41 1.78 14.63
CA VAL A 74 22.18 2.43 13.33
C VAL A 74 22.11 1.39 12.21
N ASN A 75 23.05 0.43 12.15
CA ASN A 75 23.05 -0.61 11.13
C ASN A 75 21.83 -1.53 11.24
N THR A 76 21.39 -1.84 12.47
CA THR A 76 20.16 -2.62 12.69
C THR A 76 18.95 -1.84 12.19
N SER A 77 18.83 -0.55 12.54
CA SER A 77 17.76 0.32 12.08
C SER A 77 17.73 0.42 10.55
N LEU A 78 18.88 0.67 9.91
CA LEU A 78 18.99 0.72 8.45
C LEU A 78 18.55 -0.59 7.81
N THR A 79 19.00 -1.72 8.33
CA THR A 79 18.58 -3.06 7.84
C THR A 79 17.07 -3.22 7.92
N LEU A 80 16.47 -2.89 9.06
CA LEU A 80 15.01 -2.98 9.24
C LEU A 80 14.27 -2.04 8.30
N PHE A 81 14.72 -0.78 8.14
CA PHE A 81 14.13 0.18 7.22
C PHE A 81 14.13 -0.33 5.78
N VAL A 82 15.24 -0.92 5.32
CA VAL A 82 15.35 -1.48 3.97
C VAL A 82 14.41 -2.68 3.79
N VAL A 83 14.39 -3.61 4.75
CA VAL A 83 13.54 -4.81 4.70
C VAL A 83 12.07 -4.41 4.69
N PHE A 84 11.62 -3.59 5.63
CA PHE A 84 10.22 -3.15 5.70
C PHE A 84 9.84 -2.24 4.52
N GLY A 85 10.76 -1.40 4.05
CA GLY A 85 10.57 -0.59 2.84
C GLY A 85 10.34 -1.46 1.61
N ALA A 86 11.16 -2.49 1.40
CA ALA A 86 11.01 -3.44 0.31
C ALA A 86 9.68 -4.21 0.41
N LEU A 87 9.31 -4.66 1.60
CA LEU A 87 8.01 -5.30 1.84
C LEU A 87 6.83 -4.36 1.54
N ALA A 88 6.92 -3.09 1.93
CA ALA A 88 5.90 -2.09 1.63
C ALA A 88 5.75 -1.87 0.12
N VAL A 89 6.86 -1.73 -0.61
CA VAL A 89 6.86 -1.62 -2.08
C VAL A 89 6.22 -2.84 -2.74
N ALA A 90 6.65 -4.05 -2.33
CA ALA A 90 6.08 -5.29 -2.83
C ALA A 90 4.57 -5.39 -2.57
N LEU A 91 4.12 -4.95 -1.39
CA LEU A 91 2.72 -4.93 -1.02
C LEU A 91 1.91 -3.95 -1.86
N TRP A 92 2.42 -2.74 -2.11
CA TRP A 92 1.78 -1.78 -3.02
C TRP A 92 1.61 -2.35 -4.43
N ILE A 93 2.66 -2.96 -4.98
CA ILE A 93 2.62 -3.60 -6.30
C ILE A 93 1.63 -4.76 -6.30
N LEU A 94 1.64 -5.60 -5.26
CA LEU A 94 0.69 -6.70 -5.12
C LEU A 94 -0.74 -6.19 -5.11
N MET A 95 -1.03 -5.12 -4.37
CA MET A 95 -2.35 -4.49 -4.34
C MET A 95 -2.73 -3.89 -5.68
N ALA A 96 -1.81 -3.22 -6.38
CA ALA A 96 -2.04 -2.69 -7.73
C ALA A 96 -2.45 -3.81 -8.70
N VAL A 97 -1.71 -4.92 -8.70
CA VAL A 97 -1.97 -6.06 -9.58
C VAL A 97 -3.28 -6.77 -9.21
N MET A 98 -3.54 -7.02 -7.92
CA MET A 98 -4.72 -7.79 -7.50
C MET A 98 -6.03 -6.99 -7.62
N ASN A 99 -6.00 -5.68 -7.33
CA ASN A 99 -7.15 -4.79 -7.57
C ASN A 99 -7.36 -4.56 -9.07
N GLY A 100 -6.29 -4.43 -9.85
CA GLY A 100 -6.35 -4.38 -11.31
C GLY A 100 -6.88 -5.68 -11.93
N LYS A 101 -6.79 -6.82 -11.25
CA LYS A 101 -7.40 -8.10 -11.63
C LYS A 101 -8.84 -8.27 -11.12
N GLY A 102 -9.38 -7.30 -10.39
CA GLY A 102 -10.76 -7.34 -9.88
C GLY A 102 -10.97 -8.28 -8.71
N LYS A 103 -9.92 -8.77 -8.04
CA LYS A 103 -10.10 -9.72 -6.94
C LYS A 103 -10.83 -9.06 -5.75
N PRO A 104 -11.99 -9.57 -5.28
CA PRO A 104 -12.79 -8.89 -4.26
C PRO A 104 -12.11 -8.81 -2.89
N TRP A 105 -11.24 -9.76 -2.53
CA TRP A 105 -10.48 -9.72 -1.28
C TRP A 105 -9.45 -8.59 -1.24
N ALA A 106 -8.95 -8.14 -2.39
CA ALA A 106 -7.91 -7.13 -2.49
C ALA A 106 -8.40 -5.76 -1.98
N ARG A 107 -9.71 -5.51 -2.08
CA ARG A 107 -10.35 -4.30 -1.55
C ARG A 107 -10.37 -4.28 -0.03
N THR A 108 -10.73 -5.40 0.59
CA THR A 108 -10.77 -5.54 2.05
C THR A 108 -9.37 -5.38 2.63
N VAL A 109 -8.37 -6.01 2.02
CA VAL A 109 -6.97 -5.85 2.45
C VAL A 109 -6.50 -4.41 2.26
N ALA A 110 -6.78 -3.77 1.13
CA ALA A 110 -6.43 -2.37 0.91
C ALA A 110 -7.05 -1.42 1.95
N THR A 111 -8.29 -1.67 2.40
CA THR A 111 -8.89 -0.88 3.49
C THR A 111 -8.23 -1.11 4.84
N VAL A 112 -7.93 -2.37 5.19
CA VAL A 112 -7.24 -2.68 6.45
C VAL A 112 -5.86 -2.01 6.46
N LEU A 113 -5.14 -2.05 5.33
CA LEU A 113 -3.86 -1.36 5.17
C LEU A 113 -4.00 0.16 5.24
N ALA A 114 -5.03 0.75 4.64
CA ALA A 114 -5.27 2.18 4.73
C ALA A 114 -5.52 2.63 6.17
N VAL A 115 -6.32 1.88 6.94
CA VAL A 115 -6.54 2.13 8.36
C VAL A 115 -5.24 1.99 9.16
N ALA A 116 -4.48 0.93 8.94
CA ALA A 116 -3.17 0.75 9.57
C ALA A 116 -2.19 1.90 9.24
N ASN A 117 -2.25 2.43 8.01
CA ASN A 117 -1.43 3.55 7.58
C ASN A 117 -1.79 4.85 8.32
N VAL A 118 -3.08 5.09 8.62
CA VAL A 118 -3.52 6.21 9.47
C VAL A 118 -2.91 6.10 10.86
N PHE A 119 -3.01 4.92 11.49
CA PHE A 119 -2.41 4.69 12.81
C PHE A 119 -0.90 4.90 12.80
N ASN A 120 -0.21 4.39 11.78
CA ASN A 120 1.23 4.59 11.62
C ASN A 120 1.60 6.06 11.47
N PHE A 121 0.84 6.84 10.68
CA PHE A 121 1.07 8.27 10.52
C PHE A 121 0.91 9.04 11.84
N VAL A 122 -0.12 8.71 12.64
CA VAL A 122 -0.33 9.32 13.96
C VAL A 122 0.81 8.95 14.92
N ALA A 123 1.29 7.72 14.89
CA ALA A 123 2.35 7.25 15.79
C ALA A 123 3.76 7.78 15.45
N THR A 124 4.03 8.01 14.16
CA THR A 124 5.37 8.42 13.67
C THR A 124 5.52 9.94 13.50
N GLY A 125 4.42 10.69 13.61
CA GLY A 125 4.42 12.15 13.51
C GLY A 125 4.21 12.69 12.09
N MET A 126 3.95 14.00 11.99
CA MET A 126 3.59 14.64 10.72
C MET A 126 4.84 14.93 9.87
N SER A 127 5.00 14.18 8.78
CA SER A 127 5.97 14.49 7.72
C SER A 127 5.26 14.64 6.36
N ILE A 128 5.84 15.45 5.46
CA ILE A 128 5.28 15.66 4.11
C ILE A 128 5.18 14.33 3.34
N VAL A 129 6.21 13.48 3.45
CA VAL A 129 6.24 12.16 2.82
C VAL A 129 5.20 11.23 3.45
N GLY A 130 5.09 11.21 4.78
CA GLY A 130 4.06 10.44 5.49
C GLY A 130 2.65 10.87 5.08
N LEU A 131 2.42 12.17 4.92
CA LEU A 131 1.13 12.71 4.50
C LEU A 131 0.80 12.33 3.05
N ALA A 132 1.79 12.34 2.15
CA ALA A 132 1.63 11.88 0.77
C ALA A 132 1.29 10.37 0.70
N LEU A 133 1.99 9.53 1.49
CA LEU A 133 1.71 8.09 1.57
C LEU A 133 0.32 7.80 2.16
N LEU A 134 -0.06 8.54 3.20
CA LEU A 134 -1.38 8.45 3.82
C LEU A 134 -2.49 8.82 2.83
N ALA A 135 -2.34 9.95 2.14
CA ALA A 135 -3.29 10.42 1.15
C ALA A 135 -3.44 9.40 0.02
N THR A 136 -2.33 8.91 -0.52
CA THR A 136 -2.33 7.93 -1.62
C THR A 136 -3.04 6.64 -1.22
N GLY A 137 -2.75 6.10 -0.03
CA GLY A 137 -3.39 4.88 0.48
C GLY A 137 -4.88 5.05 0.75
N THR A 138 -5.26 6.16 1.37
CA THR A 138 -6.66 6.47 1.71
C THR A 138 -7.49 6.70 0.45
N VAL A 139 -6.99 7.50 -0.49
CA VAL A 139 -7.70 7.79 -1.75
C VAL A 139 -7.84 6.52 -2.58
N ALA A 140 -6.78 5.70 -2.72
CA ALA A 140 -6.88 4.43 -3.41
C ALA A 140 -7.94 3.50 -2.79
N ALA A 141 -7.98 3.40 -1.46
CA ALA A 141 -8.99 2.61 -0.76
C ALA A 141 -10.42 3.13 -1.02
N VAL A 142 -10.65 4.44 -0.92
CA VAL A 142 -11.97 5.05 -1.19
C VAL A 142 -12.43 4.79 -2.62
N LEU A 143 -11.54 4.99 -3.61
CA LEU A 143 -11.86 4.77 -5.02
C LEU A 143 -12.28 3.32 -5.30
N LEU A 144 -11.68 2.36 -4.61
CA LEU A 144 -12.05 0.95 -4.74
C LEU A 144 -13.46 0.66 -4.23
N TRP A 145 -14.00 1.46 -3.30
CA TRP A 145 -15.34 1.27 -2.74
C TRP A 145 -16.47 2.03 -3.45
N LEU A 146 -16.13 2.92 -4.39
CA LEU A 146 -17.11 3.66 -5.17
C LEU A 146 -18.07 2.73 -5.94
N PRO A 147 -19.34 3.14 -6.13
CA PRO A 147 -20.34 2.34 -6.83
C PRO A 147 -19.90 1.94 -8.24
N ALA A 148 -19.17 2.83 -8.95
CA ALA A 148 -18.58 2.57 -10.26
C ALA A 148 -17.57 1.40 -10.29
N ALA A 149 -16.96 1.05 -9.15
CA ALA A 149 -16.03 -0.06 -9.05
C ALA A 149 -16.74 -1.41 -8.76
N ARG A 150 -17.96 -1.41 -8.23
CA ARG A 150 -18.65 -2.63 -7.76
C ARG A 150 -18.82 -3.73 -8.83
N PRO A 151 -19.20 -3.43 -10.09
CA PRO A 151 -19.37 -4.45 -11.12
C PRO A 151 -18.07 -5.22 -11.45
N TRP A 152 -16.93 -4.52 -11.40
CA TRP A 152 -15.61 -5.10 -11.67
C TRP A 152 -15.24 -6.23 -10.69
N PHE A 153 -15.56 -6.04 -9.40
CA PHE A 153 -15.24 -7.03 -8.36
C PHE A 153 -16.32 -8.11 -8.18
N ALA A 154 -17.56 -7.84 -8.61
CA ALA A 154 -18.66 -8.80 -8.59
C ALA A 154 -18.49 -9.91 -9.64
N THR A 155 -17.98 -9.55 -10.83
CA THR A 155 -17.82 -10.46 -11.98
C THR A 155 -16.86 -11.63 -11.67
N THR A 156 -15.76 -11.37 -10.97
CA THR A 156 -14.78 -12.40 -10.57
C THR A 156 -15.23 -13.33 -9.46
N ARG A 157 -16.27 -12.99 -8.69
CA ARG A 157 -16.82 -13.87 -7.63
C ARG A 157 -17.61 -15.04 -8.23
N ARG A 158 -18.19 -14.85 -9.43
CA ARG A 158 -19.02 -15.84 -10.12
C ARG A 158 -18.23 -16.93 -10.86
N LEU A 159 -16.91 -16.77 -11.07
CA LEU A 159 -16.04 -17.72 -11.77
C LEU A 159 -15.29 -18.70 -10.84
N ARG A 160 -15.65 -18.73 -9.56
CA ARG A 160 -15.06 -19.60 -8.53
C ARG A 160 -16.04 -20.63 -7.95
N VAL A 161 -17.19 -20.81 -8.59
CA VAL A 161 -18.14 -21.89 -8.29
C VAL A 161 -17.91 -23.01 -9.29
#